data_AF-A0A1V5BJ28-F1
#
_entry.id   AF-A0A1V5BJ28-F1
#
_cell.length_a   1.000
_cell.length_b   1.000
_cell.length_c   1.000
_cell.angle_alpha   90.00
_cell.angle_beta   90.00
_cell.angle_gamma   90.00
#
_symmetry.space_group_name_H-M   'P 1'
#
loop_
_entity.id
_entity.type
_entity.pdbx_description
1 polymer ?
#
loop_
_entity_poly.entity_id
_entity_poly.type
_entity_poly.pdbx_seq_one_letter_code
_entity_poly.pdbx_strand_id
1 'polypeptide(L)'
;MAAQHNEKIIKCDQKVNITATFGSDLVLEGATSIPNILLKTYNQIGISDFQMLLLIQMIRLNVEKKEYYPNPEMLAEYMEADPPRINREISILLEKEIITTSEYYDSGRKVIFKGYDFEPLFLKVSDIWAGIRAREIEESEKLLKIMVNSRDFTDIKFHNKTVGLIPIFENEFGRALSPIEVEQIEQWAEEAEARLIVEALKQAVLRGKHNFKYINSILAEWKRNNLQTLEAIAEYDREFQNRRSGRAIRGGEAGAGTVAAGNKNNSRKKEFIKTLYI
;
A
#
# COMPACT_ATOMS: atom_id res chain seq x y z
N MET A 1 38.74 7.90 10.99
CA MET A 1 38.31 7.69 12.39
C MET A 1 37.45 8.87 12.82
N ALA A 2 36.14 8.69 12.85
CA ALA A 2 35.20 9.55 13.56
C ALA A 2 34.03 8.64 13.96
N ALA A 3 34.26 7.84 15.01
CA ALA A 3 33.20 7.11 15.67
C ALA A 3 32.19 8.15 16.14
N GLN A 4 30.95 8.10 15.65
CA GLN A 4 29.84 8.77 16.32
C GLN A 4 29.71 8.08 17.68
N HIS A 5 30.34 8.67 18.68
CA HIS A 5 30.13 8.36 20.08
C HIS A 5 28.64 8.55 20.34
N ASN A 6 27.90 7.44 20.36
CA ASN A 6 26.58 7.39 20.95
C ASN A 6 26.83 7.48 22.46
N GLU A 7 27.12 8.69 22.96
CA GLU A 7 27.34 8.90 24.38
C GLU A 7 26.08 8.44 25.11
N LYS A 8 26.25 7.46 25.99
CA LYS A 8 25.18 6.93 26.84
C LYS A 8 24.73 8.07 27.75
N ILE A 9 23.70 8.80 27.36
CA ILE A 9 23.09 9.85 28.19
C ILE A 9 22.36 9.14 29.33
N ILE A 10 23.02 9.03 30.48
CA ILE A 10 22.48 8.34 31.66
C ILE A 10 21.84 9.38 32.58
N LYS A 11 20.58 9.13 32.96
CA LYS A 11 19.84 9.96 33.90
C LYS A 11 20.37 9.72 35.33
N CYS A 12 20.95 10.76 35.95
CA CYS A 12 21.72 10.63 37.20
C CYS A 12 20.88 10.69 38.50
N ASP A 13 19.58 10.98 38.44
CA ASP A 13 18.85 11.58 39.57
C ASP A 13 17.63 10.80 40.10
N GLN A 14 17.47 9.51 39.81
CA GLN A 14 16.32 8.73 40.33
C GLN A 14 16.72 7.44 41.06
N LYS A 15 16.05 7.16 42.20
CA LYS A 15 15.88 5.78 42.71
C LYS A 15 15.26 4.98 41.56
N VAL A 16 16.07 4.17 40.90
CA VAL A 16 15.72 3.52 39.63
C VAL A 16 14.58 2.52 39.88
N ASN A 17 13.36 2.90 39.49
CA ASN A 17 12.31 1.92 39.28
C ASN A 17 12.65 1.20 37.97
N ILE A 18 13.25 0.02 38.09
CA ILE A 18 13.76 -0.78 36.96
C ILE A 18 12.65 -1.05 35.95
N THR A 19 11.43 -1.32 36.41
CA THR A 19 10.27 -1.55 35.54
C THR A 19 9.89 -0.32 34.73
N ALA A 20 9.86 0.87 35.36
CA ALA A 20 9.57 2.12 34.66
C ALA A 20 10.70 2.50 33.67
N THR A 21 11.95 2.18 34.02
CA THR A 21 13.12 2.41 33.16
C THR A 21 13.06 1.49 31.93
N PHE A 22 12.78 0.21 32.13
CA PHE A 22 12.57 -0.73 31.02
C PHE A 22 11.44 -0.28 30.09
N GLY A 23 10.30 0.16 30.63
CA GLY A 23 9.19 0.66 29.81
C GLY A 23 9.58 1.91 28.99
N SER A 24 10.41 2.79 29.55
CA SER A 24 10.95 3.95 28.83
C SER A 24 11.92 3.51 27.73
N ASP A 25 12.88 2.64 28.05
CA ASP A 25 13.88 2.16 27.10
C ASP A 25 13.22 1.38 25.95
N LEU A 26 12.21 0.56 26.23
CA LEU A 26 11.47 -0.18 25.21
C LEU A 26 10.84 0.74 24.15
N VAL A 27 10.39 1.93 24.55
CA VAL A 27 9.82 2.92 23.61
C VAL A 27 10.93 3.70 22.90
N LEU A 28 12.01 4.06 23.61
CA LEU A 28 13.10 4.88 23.08
C LEU A 28 14.05 4.13 22.14
N GLU A 29 14.26 2.83 22.35
CA GLU A 29 15.01 1.95 21.44
C GLU A 29 14.26 1.70 20.11
N GLY A 30 12.96 2.03 20.07
CA GLY A 30 12.16 2.00 18.86
C GLY A 30 11.69 0.59 18.45
N ALA A 31 11.09 0.52 17.25
CA ALA A 31 10.57 -0.73 16.68
C ALA A 31 10.79 -0.78 15.17
N THR A 32 11.06 -1.96 14.64
CA THR A 32 11.17 -2.21 13.20
C THR A 32 9.86 -2.80 12.69
N SER A 33 9.18 -2.08 11.79
CA SER A 33 7.93 -2.56 11.17
C SER A 33 8.20 -3.14 9.79
N ILE A 34 7.66 -4.32 9.53
CA ILE A 34 7.80 -5.00 8.24
C ILE A 34 6.43 -5.06 7.55
N PRO A 35 6.32 -4.65 6.26
CA PRO A 35 5.06 -4.75 5.54
C PRO A 35 4.56 -6.20 5.47
N ASN A 36 3.32 -6.44 5.89
CA ASN A 36 2.72 -7.78 5.86
C ASN A 36 2.71 -8.39 4.46
N ILE A 37 2.64 -7.56 3.42
CA ILE A 37 2.70 -8.05 2.05
C ILE A 37 4.05 -8.70 1.74
N LEU A 38 5.17 -8.09 2.19
CA LEU A 38 6.49 -8.66 2.03
C LEU A 38 6.59 -10.01 2.76
N LEU A 39 6.08 -10.09 3.99
CA LEU A 39 6.05 -11.36 4.75
C LEU A 39 5.20 -12.45 4.07
N LYS A 40 4.16 -12.07 3.33
CA LYS A 40 3.32 -13.01 2.58
C LYS A 40 3.97 -13.48 1.27
N THR A 41 4.87 -12.69 0.69
CA THR A 41 5.34 -12.90 -0.69
C THR A 41 6.85 -13.13 -0.83
N TYR A 42 7.68 -12.94 0.20
CA TYR A 42 9.15 -13.00 0.08
C TYR A 42 9.65 -14.33 -0.53
N ASN A 43 9.05 -15.46 -0.16
CA ASN A 43 9.41 -16.76 -0.72
C ASN A 43 9.07 -16.85 -2.23
N GLN A 44 7.97 -16.24 -2.67
CA GLN A 44 7.55 -16.23 -4.09
C GLN A 44 8.53 -15.44 -4.97
N ILE A 45 9.23 -14.46 -4.40
CA ILE A 45 10.29 -13.70 -5.08
C ILE A 45 11.69 -14.28 -4.81
N GLY A 46 11.78 -15.49 -4.28
CA GLY A 46 13.02 -16.26 -4.14
C GLY A 46 13.88 -15.85 -2.94
N ILE A 47 13.31 -15.20 -1.93
CA ILE A 47 14.00 -14.87 -0.67
C ILE A 47 13.79 -16.03 0.32
N SER A 48 14.85 -16.50 0.97
CA SER A 48 14.76 -17.50 2.05
C SER A 48 14.45 -16.87 3.40
N ASP A 49 14.01 -17.65 4.39
CA ASP A 49 13.74 -17.16 5.76
C ASP A 49 14.98 -16.50 6.38
N PHE A 50 16.16 -17.07 6.12
CA PHE A 50 17.44 -16.51 6.56
C PHE A 50 17.70 -15.15 5.89
N GLN A 51 17.50 -15.06 4.58
CA GLN A 51 17.68 -13.82 3.82
C GLN A 51 16.65 -12.77 4.24
N MET A 52 15.43 -13.18 4.58
CA MET A 52 14.41 -12.27 5.08
C MET A 52 14.81 -11.67 6.42
N LEU A 53 15.33 -12.48 7.37
CA LEU A 53 15.85 -11.97 8.64
C LEU A 53 17.05 -11.05 8.43
N LEU A 54 17.95 -11.40 7.49
CA LEU A 54 19.08 -10.55 7.10
C LEU A 54 18.60 -9.18 6.60
N LEU A 55 17.62 -9.13 5.69
CA LEU A 55 17.02 -7.89 5.20
C LEU A 55 16.39 -7.07 6.34
N ILE A 56 15.69 -7.72 7.28
CA ILE A 56 15.12 -7.05 8.46
C ILE A 56 16.21 -6.37 9.29
N GLN A 57 17.34 -7.05 9.56
CA GLN A 57 18.44 -6.47 10.32
C GLN A 57 19.11 -5.32 9.56
N MET A 58 19.30 -5.44 8.24
CA MET A 58 19.86 -4.36 7.42
C MET A 58 18.94 -3.12 7.42
N ILE A 59 17.63 -3.31 7.28
CA ILE A 59 16.65 -2.22 7.35
C ILE A 59 16.62 -1.59 8.74
N ARG A 60 16.63 -2.40 9.81
CA ARG A 60 16.70 -1.92 11.19
C ARG A 60 17.94 -1.04 11.39
N LEU A 61 19.13 -1.53 11.04
CA LEU A 61 20.40 -0.81 11.20
C LEU A 61 20.41 0.50 10.41
N ASN A 62 19.84 0.51 9.21
CA ASN A 62 19.67 1.72 8.42
C ASN A 62 18.77 2.75 9.12
N VAL A 63 17.61 2.33 9.62
CA VAL A 63 16.64 3.23 10.27
C VAL A 63 17.17 3.75 11.61
N GLU A 64 17.61 2.84 12.49
CA GLU A 64 18.01 3.07 13.88
C GLU A 64 19.35 3.81 13.95
N LYS A 65 20.38 3.31 13.25
CA LYS A 65 21.77 3.75 13.41
C LYS A 65 22.31 4.57 12.24
N LYS A 66 21.52 4.76 11.17
CA LYS A 66 22.01 5.33 9.90
C LYS A 66 23.19 4.55 9.34
N GLU A 67 23.19 3.24 9.57
CA GLU A 67 24.15 2.32 8.99
C GLU A 67 23.61 1.81 7.67
N TYR A 68 24.07 2.42 6.57
CA TYR A 68 23.58 2.14 5.22
C TYR A 68 24.31 0.98 4.56
N TYR A 69 25.50 0.62 5.05
CA TYR A 69 26.34 -0.41 4.45
C TYR A 69 26.94 -1.34 5.52
N PRO A 70 26.08 -2.00 6.33
CA PRO A 70 26.55 -2.89 7.38
C PRO A 70 27.42 -4.01 6.80
N ASN A 71 28.61 -4.19 7.37
CA ASN A 71 29.51 -5.26 6.97
C ASN A 71 29.07 -6.61 7.57
N PRO A 72 29.54 -7.74 7.02
CA PRO A 72 29.17 -9.07 7.52
C PRO A 72 29.52 -9.29 9.00
N GLU A 73 30.60 -8.68 9.49
CA GLU A 73 31.02 -8.75 10.89
C GLU A 73 29.97 -8.13 11.83
N MET A 74 29.45 -6.95 11.48
CA MET A 74 28.42 -6.26 12.24
C MET A 74 27.10 -7.05 12.24
N LEU A 75 26.72 -7.62 11.10
CA LEU A 75 25.49 -8.41 11.00
C LEU A 75 25.58 -9.72 11.81
N ALA A 76 26.77 -10.31 11.91
CA ALA A 76 27.02 -11.51 12.72
C ALA A 76 26.81 -11.26 14.22
N GLU A 77 26.87 -10.01 14.70
CA GLU A 77 26.54 -9.68 16.10
C GLU A 77 25.05 -9.89 16.44
N TYR A 78 24.18 -9.89 15.42
CA TYR A 78 22.72 -9.95 15.57
C TYR A 78 22.10 -11.22 14.97
N MET A 79 22.89 -12.08 14.36
CA MET A 79 22.43 -13.26 13.64
C MET A 79 23.24 -14.49 14.04
N GLU A 80 22.59 -15.66 14.11
CA GLU A 80 23.26 -16.94 14.35
C GLU A 80 23.93 -17.46 13.05
N ALA A 81 24.91 -16.71 12.55
CA ALA A 81 25.68 -17.03 11.35
C ALA A 81 27.06 -16.40 11.39
N ASP A 82 28.03 -17.07 10.78
CA ASP A 82 29.37 -16.52 10.62
C ASP A 82 29.42 -15.45 9.49
N PRO A 83 30.40 -14.53 9.53
CA PRO A 83 30.56 -13.51 8.49
C PRO A 83 30.68 -14.07 7.06
N PRO A 84 31.39 -15.19 6.78
CA PRO A 84 31.43 -15.80 5.46
C PRO A 84 30.05 -16.20 4.90
N ARG A 85 29.20 -16.79 5.74
CA ARG A 85 27.82 -17.14 5.36
C ARG A 85 27.01 -15.89 5.08
N ILE A 86 27.07 -14.88 5.95
CA ILE A 86 26.35 -13.61 5.74
C ILE A 86 26.77 -12.96 4.43
N ASN A 87 28.07 -12.89 4.15
CA ASN A 87 28.59 -12.31 2.90
C ASN A 87 28.08 -13.07 1.66
N ARG A 88 28.01 -14.41 1.73
CA ARG A 88 27.43 -15.24 0.66
C ARG A 88 25.96 -14.90 0.44
N GLU A 89 25.17 -14.78 1.50
CA GLU A 89 23.73 -14.49 1.41
C GLU A 89 23.47 -13.07 0.89
N ILE A 90 24.30 -12.09 1.28
CA ILE A 90 24.28 -10.74 0.68
C ILE A 90 24.58 -10.82 -0.83
N SER A 91 25.61 -11.59 -1.22
CA SER A 91 25.97 -11.75 -2.63
C SER A 91 24.82 -12.36 -3.44
N ILE A 92 24.15 -13.38 -2.91
CA ILE A 92 22.97 -13.99 -3.54
C ILE A 92 21.82 -12.98 -3.66
N LEU A 93 21.59 -12.13 -2.66
CA LEU A 93 20.55 -11.10 -2.72
C LEU A 93 20.86 -10.03 -3.77
N LEU A 94 22.13 -9.68 -3.96
CA LEU A 94 22.60 -8.77 -5.02
C LEU A 94 22.42 -9.43 -6.41
N GLU A 95 22.83 -10.68 -6.57
CA GLU A 95 22.70 -11.45 -7.83
C GLU A 95 21.23 -11.61 -8.25
N LYS A 96 20.32 -11.81 -7.30
CA LYS A 96 18.88 -11.90 -7.55
C LYS A 96 18.21 -10.54 -7.78
N GLU A 97 18.97 -9.45 -7.71
CA GLU A 97 18.49 -8.07 -7.75
C GLU A 97 17.39 -7.81 -6.70
N ILE A 98 17.49 -8.45 -5.53
CA ILE A 98 16.61 -8.17 -4.38
C ILE A 98 17.08 -6.88 -3.71
N ILE A 99 18.39 -6.68 -3.63
CA ILE A 99 19.02 -5.44 -3.21
C ILE A 99 20.05 -5.03 -4.25
N THR A 100 20.44 -3.76 -4.25
CA THR A 100 21.58 -3.26 -5.02
C THR A 100 22.50 -2.41 -4.14
N THR A 101 23.59 -1.89 -4.70
CA THR A 101 24.43 -0.89 -4.02
C THR A 101 24.29 0.44 -4.73
N SER A 102 23.91 1.47 -3.98
CA SER A 102 23.69 2.84 -4.48
C SER A 102 24.62 3.82 -3.78
N GLU A 103 24.82 4.99 -4.40
CA GLU A 103 25.54 6.11 -3.79
C GLU A 103 24.55 7.08 -3.14
N TYR A 104 24.78 7.40 -1.87
CA TYR A 104 23.99 8.32 -1.07
C TYR A 104 24.79 9.59 -0.81
N TYR A 105 24.12 10.73 -0.89
CA TYR A 105 24.70 12.04 -0.58
C TYR A 105 24.19 12.53 0.78
N ASP A 106 25.11 12.68 1.74
CA ASP A 106 24.83 13.34 3.02
C ASP A 106 25.03 14.85 2.85
N SER A 107 23.94 15.62 2.89
CA SER A 107 23.97 17.07 2.73
C SER A 107 24.62 17.80 3.91
N GLY A 108 24.55 17.23 5.12
CA GLY A 108 25.15 17.80 6.33
C GLY A 108 26.67 17.63 6.34
N ARG A 109 27.15 16.45 5.96
CA ARG A 109 28.58 16.14 5.86
C ARG A 109 29.21 16.53 4.53
N LYS A 110 28.40 16.77 3.49
CA LYS A 110 28.81 17.01 2.10
C LYS A 110 29.68 15.88 1.54
N VAL A 111 29.32 14.64 1.83
CA VAL A 111 30.03 13.45 1.37
C VAL A 111 29.10 12.52 0.60
N ILE A 112 29.67 11.84 -0.40
CA ILE A 112 29.03 10.73 -1.08
C ILE A 112 29.58 9.44 -0.46
N PHE A 113 28.70 8.49 -0.16
CA PHE A 113 29.07 7.19 0.39
C PHE A 113 28.19 6.08 -0.21
N LYS A 114 28.64 4.84 -0.15
CA LYS A 114 27.88 3.68 -0.65
C LYS A 114 26.95 3.12 0.41
N GLY A 115 25.81 2.57 -0.01
CA GLY A 115 24.85 1.89 0.84
C GLY A 115 24.07 0.83 0.08
N TYR A 116 23.43 -0.09 0.80
CA TYR A 116 22.49 -1.03 0.20
C TYR A 116 21.17 -0.33 -0.09
N ASP A 117 20.62 -0.64 -1.26
CA ASP A 117 19.37 -0.11 -1.76
C ASP A 117 18.32 -1.22 -1.86
N PHE A 118 17.15 -0.96 -1.30
CA PHE A 118 16.03 -1.89 -1.19
C PHE A 118 14.92 -1.57 -2.20
N GLU A 119 15.07 -0.55 -3.04
CA GLU A 119 14.10 -0.25 -4.11
C GLU A 119 13.78 -1.48 -4.98
N PRO A 120 14.76 -2.30 -5.43
CA PRO A 120 14.48 -3.50 -6.22
C PRO A 120 13.61 -4.55 -5.50
N LEU A 121 13.76 -4.71 -4.18
CA LEU A 121 12.92 -5.58 -3.36
C LEU A 121 11.46 -5.18 -3.50
N PHE A 122 11.16 -3.89 -3.32
CA PHE A 122 9.79 -3.39 -3.35
C PHE A 122 9.18 -3.38 -4.75
N LEU A 123 10.01 -3.23 -5.79
CA LEU A 123 9.58 -3.40 -7.17
C LEU A 123 9.04 -4.83 -7.39
N LYS A 124 9.82 -5.86 -7.02
CA LYS A 124 9.40 -7.26 -7.14
C LYS A 124 8.17 -7.59 -6.29
N VAL A 125 8.09 -7.04 -5.07
CA VAL A 125 6.88 -7.19 -4.23
C VAL A 125 5.66 -6.57 -4.90
N SER A 126 5.81 -5.41 -5.55
CA SER A 126 4.70 -4.73 -6.24
C SER A 126 4.16 -5.55 -7.41
N ASP A 127 5.02 -6.26 -8.14
CA ASP A 127 4.60 -7.10 -9.26
C ASP A 127 3.73 -8.27 -8.78
N ILE A 128 4.14 -8.94 -7.71
CA ILE A 128 3.35 -10.00 -7.08
C ILE A 128 2.02 -9.44 -6.56
N TRP A 129 2.05 -8.28 -5.91
CA TRP A 129 0.83 -7.62 -5.43
C TRP A 129 -0.16 -7.34 -6.56
N ALA A 130 0.32 -6.79 -7.68
CA ALA A 130 -0.51 -6.51 -8.84
C ALA A 130 -1.17 -7.79 -9.38
N GLY A 131 -0.43 -8.90 -9.43
CA GLY A 131 -0.94 -10.20 -9.85
C GLY A 131 -1.96 -10.81 -8.87
N ILE A 132 -1.80 -10.61 -7.57
CA ILE A 132 -2.83 -10.99 -6.57
C ILE A 132 -4.08 -10.15 -6.79
N ARG A 133 -3.92 -8.83 -6.90
CA ARG A 133 -5.03 -7.90 -7.04
C ARG A 133 -5.83 -8.13 -8.32
N ALA A 134 -5.16 -8.43 -9.43
CA ALA A 134 -5.82 -8.74 -10.70
C ALA A 134 -6.70 -10.00 -10.60
N ARG A 135 -6.22 -11.05 -9.92
CA ARG A 135 -7.00 -12.28 -9.69
C ARG A 135 -8.23 -12.04 -8.82
N GLU A 136 -8.08 -11.30 -7.72
CA GLU A 136 -9.22 -10.92 -6.87
C GLU A 136 -10.30 -10.19 -7.68
N ILE A 137 -9.90 -9.25 -8.53
CA ILE A 137 -10.83 -8.50 -9.39
C ILE A 137 -11.54 -9.45 -10.38
N GLU A 138 -10.80 -10.35 -11.01
CA GLU A 138 -11.37 -11.31 -11.97
C GLU A 138 -12.37 -12.28 -11.31
N GLU A 139 -12.05 -12.78 -10.11
CA GLU A 139 -12.92 -13.65 -9.34
C GLU A 139 -14.22 -12.94 -8.92
N SER A 140 -14.12 -11.71 -8.40
CA SER A 140 -15.29 -10.89 -8.08
C SER A 140 -16.14 -10.64 -9.33
N GLU A 141 -15.54 -10.35 -10.49
CA GLU A 141 -16.30 -10.17 -11.73
C GLU A 141 -17.00 -11.45 -12.20
N LYS A 142 -16.37 -12.62 -12.06
CA LYS A 142 -16.98 -13.91 -12.40
C LYS A 142 -18.18 -14.21 -11.52
N LEU A 143 -18.06 -14.01 -10.20
CA LEU A 143 -19.17 -14.19 -9.26
C LEU A 143 -20.35 -13.28 -9.60
N LEU A 144 -20.09 -12.01 -9.90
CA LEU A 144 -21.13 -11.06 -10.31
C LEU A 144 -21.81 -11.46 -11.62
N LYS A 145 -21.06 -11.92 -12.63
CA LYS A 145 -21.64 -12.41 -13.89
C LYS A 145 -22.54 -13.62 -13.68
N ILE A 146 -22.17 -14.55 -12.79
CA ILE A 146 -23.00 -15.71 -12.43
C ILE A 146 -24.30 -15.25 -11.76
N MET A 147 -24.24 -14.29 -10.83
CA MET A 147 -25.42 -13.75 -10.16
C MET A 147 -26.37 -13.02 -11.14
N VAL A 148 -25.83 -12.30 -12.12
CA VAL A 148 -26.65 -11.54 -13.09
C VAL A 148 -27.24 -12.43 -14.20
N ASN A 149 -26.52 -13.47 -14.65
CA ASN A 149 -26.96 -14.34 -15.75
C ASN A 149 -27.86 -15.51 -15.33
N SER A 150 -27.92 -15.80 -14.02
CA SER A 150 -28.91 -16.75 -13.49
C SER A 150 -30.30 -16.11 -13.63
N ARG A 151 -31.03 -16.46 -14.69
CA ARG A 151 -32.43 -16.03 -14.92
C ARG A 151 -33.38 -16.39 -13.76
N ASP A 152 -32.97 -17.27 -12.84
CA ASP A 152 -33.69 -17.58 -11.59
C ASP A 152 -33.50 -16.53 -10.47
N PHE A 153 -32.49 -15.65 -10.57
CA PHE A 153 -32.25 -14.64 -9.54
C PHE A 153 -33.31 -13.53 -9.55
N THR A 154 -33.94 -13.26 -10.70
CA THR A 154 -34.95 -12.20 -10.85
C THR A 154 -36.34 -12.58 -10.33
N ASP A 155 -36.73 -13.86 -10.40
CA ASP A 155 -38.12 -14.25 -10.11
C ASP A 155 -38.36 -14.91 -8.74
N ILE A 156 -37.35 -15.48 -8.08
CA ILE A 156 -37.57 -16.28 -6.84
C ILE A 156 -37.13 -15.57 -5.54
N LYS A 157 -36.16 -14.64 -5.57
CA LYS A 157 -35.66 -13.96 -4.33
C LYS A 157 -36.01 -12.48 -4.18
N PHE A 158 -36.49 -11.80 -5.22
CA PHE A 158 -36.82 -10.37 -5.16
C PHE A 158 -38.30 -10.06 -4.88
N HIS A 159 -39.03 -10.92 -4.19
CA HIS A 159 -40.25 -10.47 -3.50
C HIS A 159 -39.91 -9.48 -2.37
N ASN A 160 -38.66 -9.48 -1.88
CA ASN A 160 -38.18 -8.50 -0.91
C ASN A 160 -36.75 -8.06 -1.27
N LYS A 161 -36.60 -6.85 -1.83
CA LYS A 161 -35.34 -6.32 -2.40
C LYS A 161 -34.13 -6.45 -1.46
N THR A 162 -34.35 -6.31 -0.16
CA THR A 162 -33.31 -6.31 0.88
C THR A 162 -32.72 -7.69 1.17
N VAL A 163 -33.56 -8.74 1.18
CA VAL A 163 -33.14 -10.09 1.63
C VAL A 163 -32.11 -10.70 0.67
N GLY A 164 -32.15 -10.31 -0.60
CA GLY A 164 -31.14 -10.72 -1.59
C GLY A 164 -29.80 -9.98 -1.47
N LEU A 165 -29.78 -8.77 -0.92
CA LEU A 165 -28.58 -7.92 -0.86
C LEU A 165 -27.67 -8.27 0.33
N ILE A 166 -28.24 -8.62 1.48
CA ILE A 166 -27.50 -8.95 2.71
C ILE A 166 -26.41 -10.01 2.46
N PRO A 167 -26.69 -11.21 1.91
CA PRO A 167 -25.66 -12.22 1.72
C PRO A 167 -24.58 -11.82 0.69
N ILE A 168 -24.90 -10.92 -0.25
CA ILE A 168 -23.92 -10.39 -1.21
C ILE A 168 -22.92 -9.49 -0.47
N PHE A 169 -23.42 -8.59 0.38
CA PHE A 169 -22.58 -7.74 1.20
C PHE A 169 -21.77 -8.55 2.23
N GLU A 170 -22.37 -9.53 2.91
CA GLU A 170 -21.64 -10.38 3.87
C GLU A 170 -20.48 -11.13 3.22
N ASN A 171 -20.69 -11.65 2.01
CA ASN A 171 -19.65 -12.35 1.25
C ASN A 171 -18.50 -11.42 0.86
N GLU A 172 -18.80 -10.24 0.31
CA GLU A 172 -17.77 -9.26 -0.12
C GLU A 172 -17.03 -8.62 1.07
N PHE A 173 -17.70 -8.44 2.21
CA PHE A 173 -17.07 -7.90 3.42
C PHE A 173 -16.34 -8.99 4.24
N GLY A 174 -16.56 -10.27 3.93
CA GLY A 174 -15.96 -11.41 4.65
C GLY A 174 -16.40 -11.52 6.11
N ARG A 175 -17.57 -10.95 6.45
CA ARG A 175 -18.13 -10.97 7.81
C ARG A 175 -19.64 -10.79 7.79
N ALA A 176 -20.30 -11.17 8.88
CA ALA A 176 -21.69 -10.82 9.11
C ALA A 176 -21.87 -9.29 9.20
N LEU A 177 -23.02 -8.82 8.72
CA LEU A 177 -23.38 -7.40 8.81
C LEU A 177 -23.92 -7.07 10.20
N SER A 178 -23.63 -5.85 10.65
CA SER A 178 -24.26 -5.26 11.83
C SER A 178 -25.74 -4.92 11.54
N PRO A 179 -26.64 -4.93 12.54
CA PRO A 179 -28.02 -4.48 12.37
C PRO A 179 -28.13 -3.08 11.72
N ILE A 180 -27.22 -2.16 12.05
CA ILE A 180 -27.17 -0.80 11.47
C ILE A 180 -26.81 -0.85 9.97
N GLU A 181 -25.95 -1.79 9.58
CA GLU A 181 -25.55 -1.96 8.18
C GLU A 181 -26.68 -2.60 7.37
N VAL A 182 -27.45 -3.51 7.97
CA VAL A 182 -28.66 -4.08 7.36
C VAL A 182 -29.71 -2.99 7.13
N GLU A 183 -29.99 -2.16 8.13
CA GLU A 183 -30.90 -1.01 8.01
C GLU A 183 -30.45 -0.04 6.89
N GLN A 184 -29.14 0.18 6.74
CA GLN A 184 -28.61 1.00 5.66
C GLN A 184 -28.86 0.38 4.26
N ILE A 185 -28.77 -0.95 4.13
CA ILE A 185 -29.11 -1.67 2.89
C ILE A 185 -30.60 -1.60 2.62
N GLU A 186 -31.44 -1.71 3.66
CA GLU A 186 -32.89 -1.53 3.55
C GLU A 186 -33.23 -0.16 2.99
N GLN A 187 -32.64 0.90 3.55
CA GLN A 187 -32.82 2.26 3.06
C GLN A 187 -32.41 2.40 1.58
N TRP A 188 -31.27 1.83 1.17
CA TRP A 188 -30.87 1.87 -0.24
C TRP A 188 -31.84 1.09 -1.14
N ALA A 189 -32.36 -0.04 -0.67
CA ALA A 189 -33.30 -0.88 -1.41
C ALA A 189 -34.68 -0.22 -1.61
N GLU A 190 -35.06 0.70 -0.72
CA GLU A 190 -36.22 1.57 -0.90
C GLU A 190 -35.98 2.62 -1.99
N GLU A 191 -34.80 3.23 -2.01
CA GLU A 191 -34.49 4.37 -2.88
C GLU A 191 -33.96 3.99 -4.28
N ALA A 192 -33.36 2.80 -4.42
CA ALA A 192 -32.69 2.35 -5.63
C ALA A 192 -33.05 0.89 -5.97
N GLU A 193 -32.86 0.52 -7.24
CA GLU A 193 -32.95 -0.88 -7.63
C GLU A 193 -31.78 -1.68 -7.07
N ALA A 194 -32.04 -2.94 -6.68
CA ALA A 194 -31.01 -3.83 -6.13
C ALA A 194 -29.78 -3.96 -7.03
N ARG A 195 -29.97 -3.91 -8.37
CA ARG A 195 -28.88 -3.93 -9.35
C ARG A 195 -27.92 -2.74 -9.21
N LEU A 196 -28.45 -1.54 -8.94
CA LEU A 196 -27.64 -0.34 -8.73
C LEU A 196 -26.83 -0.46 -7.44
N ILE A 197 -27.44 -0.99 -6.37
CA ILE A 197 -26.77 -1.17 -5.08
C ILE A 197 -25.60 -2.15 -5.20
N VAL A 198 -25.78 -3.25 -5.94
CA VAL A 198 -24.72 -4.23 -6.23
C VAL A 198 -23.60 -3.61 -7.07
N GLU A 199 -23.90 -2.79 -8.08
CA GLU A 199 -22.85 -2.10 -8.85
C GLU A 199 -22.09 -1.06 -8.01
N ALA A 200 -22.76 -0.34 -7.12
CA ALA A 200 -22.08 0.59 -6.21
C ALA A 200 -21.13 -0.16 -5.24
N LEU A 201 -21.55 -1.32 -4.74
CA LEU A 201 -20.70 -2.22 -3.96
C LEU A 201 -19.48 -2.68 -4.78
N LYS A 202 -19.69 -3.12 -6.02
CA LYS A 202 -18.61 -3.52 -6.94
C LYS A 202 -17.60 -2.39 -7.13
N GLN A 203 -18.04 -1.16 -7.41
CA GLN A 203 -17.14 -0.02 -7.57
C GLN A 203 -16.34 0.28 -6.29
N ALA A 204 -16.96 0.14 -5.12
CA ALA A 204 -16.30 0.30 -3.83
C ALA A 204 -15.20 -0.75 -3.61
N VAL A 205 -15.50 -2.02 -3.93
CA VAL A 205 -14.58 -3.17 -3.86
C VAL A 205 -13.39 -2.99 -4.81
N LEU A 206 -13.65 -2.65 -6.07
CA LEU A 206 -12.60 -2.45 -7.09
C LEU A 206 -11.62 -1.35 -6.67
N ARG A 207 -12.12 -0.28 -6.05
CA ARG A 207 -11.31 0.84 -5.55
C ARG A 207 -10.66 0.57 -4.19
N GLY A 208 -10.79 -0.65 -3.65
CA GLY A 208 -10.22 -1.07 -2.37
C GLY A 208 -10.87 -0.41 -1.15
N LYS A 209 -12.05 0.18 -1.30
CA LYS A 209 -12.77 0.94 -0.27
C LYS A 209 -14.07 0.25 0.12
N HIS A 210 -13.95 -0.88 0.80
CA HIS A 210 -15.06 -1.67 1.36
C HIS A 210 -15.68 -0.97 2.58
N ASN A 211 -16.31 0.18 2.39
CA ASN A 211 -17.00 0.88 3.47
C ASN A 211 -18.35 1.44 3.01
N PHE A 212 -19.35 1.31 3.87
CA PHE A 212 -20.73 1.74 3.61
C PHE A 212 -20.83 3.24 3.28
N LYS A 213 -20.00 4.08 3.91
CA LYS A 213 -19.96 5.53 3.63
C LYS A 213 -19.59 5.82 2.17
N TYR A 214 -18.67 5.04 1.61
CA TYR A 214 -18.21 5.17 0.24
C TYR A 214 -19.26 4.66 -0.74
N ILE A 215 -19.87 3.52 -0.46
CA ILE A 215 -21.00 2.99 -1.24
C ILE A 215 -22.15 4.01 -1.26
N ASN A 216 -22.49 4.61 -0.11
CA ASN A 216 -23.50 5.67 -0.02
C ASN A 216 -23.15 6.87 -0.89
N SER A 217 -21.88 7.29 -0.92
CA SER A 217 -21.44 8.43 -1.73
C SER A 217 -21.59 8.17 -3.23
N ILE A 218 -21.36 6.93 -3.66
CA ILE A 218 -21.55 6.50 -5.06
C ILE A 218 -23.05 6.55 -5.40
N LEU A 219 -23.90 5.93 -4.57
CA LEU A 219 -25.35 5.93 -4.78
C LEU A 219 -25.95 7.33 -4.77
N ALA A 220 -25.52 8.19 -3.84
CA ALA A 220 -25.94 9.59 -3.78
C ALA A 220 -25.49 10.39 -5.01
N GLU A 221 -24.30 10.11 -5.53
CA GLU A 221 -23.82 10.71 -6.77
C GLU A 221 -24.65 10.28 -7.98
N TRP A 222 -25.00 9.00 -8.09
CA TRP A 222 -25.87 8.51 -9.16
C TRP A 222 -27.28 9.09 -9.08
N LYS A 223 -27.85 9.15 -7.87
CA LYS A 223 -29.15 9.80 -7.61
C LYS A 223 -29.14 11.26 -8.04
N ARG A 224 -28.08 12.02 -7.70
CA ARG A 224 -27.93 13.43 -8.07
C ARG A 224 -27.79 13.65 -9.58
N ASN A 225 -27.25 12.68 -10.31
CA ASN A 225 -27.09 12.76 -11.76
C ASN A 225 -28.22 12.03 -12.53
N ASN A 226 -29.29 11.61 -11.86
CA ASN A 226 -30.42 10.86 -12.44
C ASN A 226 -30.00 9.59 -13.21
N LEU A 227 -28.97 8.89 -12.72
CA LEU A 227 -28.48 7.66 -13.34
C LEU A 227 -29.26 6.47 -12.76
N GLN A 228 -30.23 5.98 -13.52
CA GLN A 228 -31.11 4.88 -13.09
C GLN A 228 -30.91 3.57 -13.84
N THR A 229 -30.11 3.57 -14.92
CA THR A 229 -29.81 2.36 -15.70
C THR A 229 -28.33 2.03 -15.65
N LEU A 230 -28.01 0.73 -15.79
CA LEU A 230 -26.64 0.24 -15.82
C LEU A 230 -25.86 0.83 -17.00
N GLU A 231 -26.52 1.03 -18.13
CA GLU A 231 -25.96 1.64 -19.33
C GLU A 231 -25.60 3.12 -19.08
N ALA A 232 -26.46 3.88 -18.41
CA ALA A 232 -26.21 5.28 -18.07
C ALA A 232 -25.04 5.43 -17.08
N ILE A 233 -24.88 4.49 -16.14
CA ILE A 233 -23.75 4.47 -15.21
C ILE A 233 -22.45 4.19 -15.97
N ALA A 234 -22.44 3.20 -16.87
CA ALA A 234 -21.25 2.88 -17.66
C ALA A 234 -20.81 4.05 -18.56
N GLU A 235 -21.76 4.80 -19.11
CA GLU A 235 -21.47 6.01 -19.90
C GLU A 235 -20.96 7.16 -19.04
N TYR A 236 -21.56 7.37 -17.87
CA TYR A 236 -21.11 8.35 -16.88
C TYR A 236 -19.69 8.07 -16.37
N ASP A 237 -19.37 6.81 -16.06
CA ASP A 237 -18.03 6.40 -15.64
C ASP A 237 -17.01 6.64 -16.75
N ARG A 238 -17.36 6.34 -18.00
CA ARG A 238 -16.51 6.57 -19.17
C ARG A 238 -16.21 8.06 -19.35
N GLU A 239 -17.24 8.90 -19.23
CA GLU A 239 -17.06 10.36 -19.26
C GLU A 239 -16.20 10.86 -18.10
N PHE A 240 -16.38 10.33 -16.90
CA PHE A 240 -15.61 10.72 -15.72
C PHE A 240 -14.12 10.38 -15.89
N GLN A 241 -13.79 9.20 -16.44
CA GLN A 241 -12.42 8.81 -16.76
C GLN A 241 -11.81 9.67 -17.87
N ASN A 242 -12.59 10.01 -18.90
CA ASN A 242 -12.17 10.92 -19.98
C ASN A 242 -11.92 12.35 -19.47
N ARG A 243 -12.73 12.84 -18.53
CA ARG A 243 -12.52 14.15 -17.89
C ARG A 243 -11.28 14.16 -17.00
N ARG A 244 -10.98 13.06 -16.29
CA ARG A 244 -9.77 12.93 -15.48
C ARG A 244 -8.49 12.88 -16.32
N SER A 245 -8.49 12.10 -17.40
CA SER A 245 -7.37 12.02 -18.34
C SER A 245 -7.19 13.35 -19.12
N GLY A 246 -8.28 14.00 -19.54
CA GLY A 246 -8.23 15.33 -20.18
C GLY A 246 -7.79 16.47 -19.25
N ARG A 247 -8.05 16.39 -17.95
CA ARG A 247 -7.59 17.38 -16.96
C ARG A 247 -6.11 17.19 -16.59
N ALA A 248 -5.58 15.97 -16.69
CA ALA A 248 -4.14 15.71 -16.60
C ALA A 248 -3.37 16.32 -17.79
N ILE A 249 -4.00 16.40 -18.97
CA ILE A 249 -3.42 17.03 -20.17
C ILE A 249 -3.53 18.58 -20.08
N ARG A 250 -4.68 19.14 -19.69
CA ARG A 250 -4.88 20.61 -19.60
C ARG A 250 -4.22 21.26 -18.38
N GLY A 251 -3.91 20.51 -17.32
CA GLY A 251 -3.15 20.99 -16.17
C GLY A 251 -1.66 21.25 -16.47
N GLY A 252 -1.17 20.82 -17.64
CA GLY A 252 0.20 21.06 -18.11
C GLY A 252 0.41 22.41 -18.82
N GLU A 253 -0.66 23.05 -19.31
CA GLU A 253 -0.53 24.26 -20.17
C GLU A 253 -1.02 25.56 -19.51
N ALA A 254 -1.84 25.50 -18.46
CA ALA A 254 -2.42 26.70 -17.82
C ALA A 254 -1.56 27.27 -16.67
N GLY A 255 -0.24 27.35 -16.87
CA GLY A 255 0.72 27.84 -15.86
C GLY A 255 1.94 28.55 -16.45
N ALA A 256 1.81 29.19 -17.61
CA ALA A 256 2.86 30.00 -18.22
C ALA A 256 2.42 31.47 -18.27
N GLY A 257 2.60 32.18 -17.16
CA GLY A 257 2.32 33.61 -17.07
C GLY A 257 2.86 34.23 -15.79
N THR A 258 4.04 34.86 -15.91
CA THR A 258 4.62 35.87 -15.00
C THR A 258 4.88 35.46 -13.54
N VAL A 259 6.08 34.93 -13.24
CA VAL A 259 7.10 35.58 -12.36
C VAL A 259 8.48 35.00 -12.68
N ALA A 260 9.40 35.85 -13.13
CA ALA A 260 10.78 35.50 -13.43
C ALA A 260 11.63 35.43 -12.15
N ALA A 261 12.70 34.62 -12.21
CA ALA A 261 13.78 34.45 -11.21
C ALA A 261 13.47 33.54 -10.01
N GLY A 262 13.60 32.22 -10.20
CA GLY A 262 13.66 31.26 -9.08
C GLY A 262 13.63 29.77 -9.48
N ASN A 263 13.23 29.44 -10.71
CA ASN A 263 12.70 28.10 -11.01
C ASN A 263 13.66 27.11 -11.72
N LYS A 264 14.94 27.46 -11.97
CA LYS A 264 15.89 26.54 -12.67
C LYS A 264 16.23 25.28 -11.85
N ASN A 265 16.23 25.36 -10.53
CA ASN A 265 16.52 24.21 -9.66
C ASN A 265 15.34 23.23 -9.53
N ASN A 266 14.11 23.69 -9.74
CA ASN A 266 12.91 22.86 -9.60
C ASN A 266 12.61 22.07 -10.89
N SER A 267 12.94 22.63 -12.05
CA SER A 267 12.81 21.95 -13.35
C SER A 267 13.77 20.77 -13.46
N ARG A 268 15.04 20.92 -13.06
CA ARG A 268 15.99 19.79 -13.02
C ARG A 268 15.58 18.71 -12.02
N LYS A 269 15.03 19.09 -10.85
CA LYS A 269 14.48 18.12 -9.87
C LYS A 269 13.29 17.34 -10.43
N LYS A 270 12.37 18.01 -11.14
CA LYS A 270 11.20 17.34 -11.76
C LYS A 270 11.59 16.44 -12.93
N GLU A 271 12.55 16.85 -13.75
CA GLU A 271 13.09 16.03 -14.84
C GLU A 271 13.80 14.78 -14.30
N PHE A 272 14.61 14.94 -13.24
CA PHE A 272 15.28 13.82 -12.57
C PHE A 272 14.29 12.83 -11.92
N ILE A 273 13.21 13.34 -11.30
CA ILE A 273 12.14 12.49 -10.75
C ILE A 273 11.39 11.74 -11.85
N LYS A 274 11.23 12.33 -13.05
CA LYS A 274 10.61 11.65 -14.20
C LYS A 274 11.49 10.54 -14.78
N THR A 275 12.81 10.70 -14.73
CA THR A 275 13.76 9.66 -15.20
C THR A 275 13.92 8.48 -14.24
N LEU A 276 13.42 8.59 -13.00
CA LEU A 276 13.46 7.53 -11.98
C LEU A 276 12.30 6.52 -12.06
N TYR A 277 11.32 6.72 -12.97
CA TYR A 277 10.12 5.89 -13.10
C TYR A 277 9.96 5.26 -14.51
N ILE A 278 11.08 4.90 -15.16
CA ILE A 278 11.08 4.11 -16.40
C ILE A 278 11.81 2.79 -16.13
#